data_AF-A0A8T4ZZ33-F1
#
_entry.id   AF-A0A8T4ZZ33-F1
#
_cell.length_a   1.000
_cell.length_b   1.000
_cell.length_c   1.000
_cell.angle_alpha   90.00
_cell.angle_beta   90.00
_cell.angle_gamma   90.00
#
_symmetry.space_group_name_H-M   'P 1'
#
loop_
_entity.id
_entity.type
_entity.pdbx_description
1 polymer ?
#
loop_
_entity_poly.entity_id
_entity_poly.type
_entity_poly.pdbx_seq_one_letter_code
_entity_poly.pdbx_strand_id
1 'polypeptide(L)'
;MRLARVLSAACMASASSLSALLALMLSKSGIPFQRLFPYVGLMGATIGGLLYLGLDCLLRDGRSIRGHGKGNLSLPGEGEILINESDRLVDDRCSDHEGQPLQKKWRMIIMRTLKVGILLLSALEAYLLLAFTFGSLTPLFVVPSNSMSPTLSLGDLVLVRGADPASLGVGDIIVFDVPPPHDRYTLSPVIHRVVDMRVENDRLHFKTKGDGLQSVDPWSLPAERVRGIYAFKIPYLGAPLLFLRTPIGLAISAILLLLWILYPAGVPAHEQMSAQWDREAQLRI
;
A
#
# COMPACT_ATOMS: atom_id res chain seq x y z
N MET A 1 -12.91 -4.82 -22.13
CA MET A 1 -12.01 -3.96 -22.95
C MET A 1 -11.73 -2.56 -22.39
N ARG A 2 -12.72 -1.76 -21.93
CA ARG A 2 -12.46 -0.38 -21.46
C ARG A 2 -11.58 -0.30 -20.19
N LEU A 3 -11.74 -1.24 -19.25
CA LEU A 3 -10.95 -1.28 -18.01
C LEU A 3 -9.48 -1.68 -18.24
N ALA A 4 -9.22 -2.61 -19.17
CA ALA A 4 -7.87 -3.04 -19.52
C ALA A 4 -7.06 -1.90 -20.17
N ARG A 5 -7.71 -1.04 -20.98
CA ARG A 5 -7.07 0.15 -21.55
C ARG A 5 -6.77 1.22 -20.50
N VAL A 6 -7.62 1.38 -19.49
CA VAL A 6 -7.38 2.29 -18.36
C VAL A 6 -6.24 1.79 -17.46
N LEU A 7 -6.17 0.48 -17.21
CA LEU A 7 -5.09 -0.15 -16.45
C LEU A 7 -3.75 -0.14 -17.21
N SER A 8 -3.75 -0.36 -18.53
CA SER A 8 -2.54 -0.22 -19.34
C SER A 8 -2.08 1.24 -19.45
N ALA A 9 -3.01 2.19 -19.54
CA ALA A 9 -2.67 3.62 -19.51
C ALA A 9 -2.09 4.05 -18.15
N ALA A 10 -2.63 3.54 -17.03
CA ALA A 10 -2.08 3.77 -15.69
C ALA A 10 -0.68 3.14 -15.51
N CYS A 11 -0.45 1.97 -16.12
CA CYS A 11 0.85 1.28 -16.13
C CYS A 11 1.89 2.01 -16.99
N MET A 12 1.49 2.58 -18.13
CA MET A 12 2.35 3.42 -18.95
C MET A 12 2.65 4.76 -18.27
N ALA A 13 1.68 5.36 -17.56
CA ALA A 13 1.86 6.60 -16.82
C ALA A 13 2.79 6.45 -15.61
N SER A 14 2.75 5.32 -14.90
CA SER A 14 3.68 5.04 -13.79
C SER A 14 5.10 4.76 -14.28
N ALA A 15 5.26 4.01 -15.37
CA ALA A 15 6.56 3.75 -16.00
C ALA A 15 7.22 5.03 -16.55
N SER A 16 6.44 5.92 -17.18
CA SER A 16 6.96 7.20 -17.71
C SER A 16 7.35 8.17 -16.59
N SER A 17 6.57 8.23 -15.50
CA SER A 17 6.89 9.06 -14.32
C SER A 17 8.18 8.62 -13.64
N LEU A 18 8.45 7.30 -13.63
CA LEU A 18 9.65 6.70 -13.04
C LEU A 18 10.90 6.89 -13.92
N SER A 19 10.75 6.84 -15.25
CA SER A 19 11.82 7.15 -16.20
C SER A 19 12.25 8.62 -16.13
N ALA A 20 11.29 9.54 -15.94
CA ALA A 20 11.55 10.95 -15.72
C ALA A 20 12.25 11.20 -14.37
N LEU A 21 11.89 10.45 -13.33
CA LEU A 21 12.54 10.52 -12.01
C LEU A 21 13.97 9.99 -12.05
N LEU A 22 14.22 8.87 -12.75
CA LEU A 22 15.56 8.32 -12.94
C LEU A 22 16.44 9.29 -13.77
N ALA A 23 15.87 9.90 -14.81
CA ALA A 23 16.54 10.95 -15.60
C ALA A 23 16.87 12.19 -14.75
N LEU A 24 15.98 12.61 -13.85
CA LEU A 24 16.23 13.71 -12.89
C LEU A 24 17.28 13.35 -11.84
N MET A 25 17.29 12.13 -11.31
CA MET A 25 18.28 11.65 -10.36
C MET A 25 19.69 11.57 -10.97
N LEU A 26 19.79 11.10 -12.22
CA LEU A 26 21.03 11.06 -13.00
C LEU A 26 21.51 12.46 -13.39
N SER A 27 20.59 13.38 -13.67
CA SER A 27 20.92 14.76 -14.06
C SER A 27 21.38 15.63 -12.89
N LYS A 28 20.94 15.35 -11.64
CA LYS A 28 21.08 16.30 -10.52
C LYS A 28 22.02 15.86 -9.40
N SER A 29 22.44 14.60 -9.36
CA SER A 29 23.21 14.08 -8.23
C SER A 29 24.33 13.15 -8.68
N GLY A 30 25.59 13.55 -8.46
CA GLY A 30 26.79 12.74 -8.71
C GLY A 30 26.94 11.54 -7.77
N ILE A 31 25.87 10.77 -7.58
CA ILE A 31 25.83 9.61 -6.70
C ILE A 31 26.41 8.40 -7.47
N PRO A 32 27.36 7.65 -6.89
CA PRO A 32 27.95 6.49 -7.56
C PRO A 32 26.90 5.39 -7.77
N PHE A 33 26.84 4.88 -9.01
CA PHE A 33 25.88 3.90 -9.52
C PHE A 33 25.70 2.64 -8.65
N GLN A 34 26.74 2.26 -7.89
CA GLN A 34 26.74 1.10 -7.00
C GLN A 34 25.75 1.21 -5.83
N ARG A 35 25.37 2.43 -5.39
CA ARG A 35 24.33 2.63 -4.36
C ARG A 35 22.90 2.52 -4.91
N LEU A 36 22.74 2.51 -6.24
CA LEU A 36 21.45 2.40 -6.92
C LEU A 36 21.00 0.93 -7.13
N PHE A 37 21.92 -0.02 -7.01
CA PHE A 37 21.70 -1.43 -7.33
C PHE A 37 20.52 -2.11 -6.58
N PRO A 38 20.31 -1.89 -5.26
CA PRO A 38 19.16 -2.49 -4.59
C PRO A 38 17.82 -1.88 -5.04
N TYR A 39 17.82 -0.67 -5.61
CA TYR A 39 16.63 0.02 -6.08
C TYR A 39 16.21 -0.45 -7.47
N VAL A 40 17.14 -0.75 -8.37
CA VAL A 40 16.82 -1.32 -9.69
C VAL A 40 16.18 -2.71 -9.55
N GLY A 41 16.66 -3.53 -8.59
CA GLY A 41 16.08 -4.84 -8.30
C GLY A 41 14.68 -4.79 -7.70
N LEU A 42 14.42 -3.86 -6.78
CA LEU A 42 13.11 -3.67 -6.14
C LEU A 42 12.06 -3.09 -7.12
N MET A 43 12.51 -2.21 -8.03
CA MET A 43 11.66 -1.63 -9.08
C MET A 43 11.25 -2.67 -10.13
N GLY A 44 12.10 -3.65 -10.42
CA GLY A 44 11.73 -4.81 -11.23
C GLY A 44 10.63 -5.66 -10.59
N ALA A 45 10.58 -5.72 -9.26
CA ALA A 45 9.57 -6.49 -8.53
C ALA A 45 8.20 -5.80 -8.48
N THR A 46 8.13 -4.48 -8.38
CA THR A 46 6.86 -3.74 -8.41
C THR A 46 6.27 -3.69 -9.82
N ILE A 47 7.10 -3.44 -10.84
CA ILE A 47 6.69 -3.54 -12.25
C ILE A 47 6.29 -4.98 -12.58
N GLY A 48 7.07 -5.98 -12.17
CA GLY A 48 6.77 -7.40 -12.36
C GLY A 48 5.49 -7.84 -11.64
N GLY A 49 5.22 -7.34 -10.43
CA GLY A 49 4.01 -7.65 -9.67
C GLY A 49 2.75 -7.02 -10.27
N LEU A 50 2.83 -5.79 -10.77
CA LEU A 50 1.73 -5.13 -11.49
C LEU A 50 1.50 -5.75 -12.87
N LEU A 51 2.58 -6.13 -13.57
CA LEU A 51 2.51 -6.88 -14.83
C LEU A 51 1.89 -8.25 -14.60
N TYR A 52 2.24 -8.96 -13.52
CA TYR A 52 1.65 -10.24 -13.13
C TYR A 52 0.17 -10.13 -12.81
N LEU A 53 -0.25 -9.09 -12.07
CA LEU A 53 -1.67 -8.81 -11.80
C LEU A 53 -2.44 -8.48 -13.09
N GLY A 54 -1.82 -7.74 -14.01
CA GLY A 54 -2.37 -7.47 -15.34
C GLY A 54 -2.49 -8.73 -16.19
N LEU A 55 -1.47 -9.60 -16.18
CA LEU A 55 -1.43 -10.86 -16.92
C LEU A 55 -2.41 -11.88 -16.36
N ASP A 56 -2.56 -11.98 -15.04
CA ASP A 56 -3.54 -12.85 -14.38
C ASP A 56 -4.97 -12.42 -14.73
N CYS A 57 -5.25 -11.11 -14.83
CA CYS A 57 -6.51 -10.62 -15.38
C CYS A 57 -6.69 -11.00 -16.85
N LEU A 58 -5.65 -10.90 -17.68
CA LEU A 58 -5.72 -11.19 -19.12
C LEU A 58 -5.88 -12.69 -19.42
N LEU A 59 -5.16 -13.54 -18.70
CA LEU A 59 -5.21 -15.01 -18.81
C LEU A 59 -6.51 -15.60 -18.24
N ARG A 60 -7.16 -14.89 -17.31
CA ARG A 60 -8.45 -15.29 -16.76
C ARG A 60 -9.61 -14.93 -17.71
N ASP A 61 -9.47 -13.84 -18.47
CA ASP A 61 -10.43 -13.44 -19.52
C ASP A 61 -10.26 -14.28 -20.81
N GLY A 62 -9.04 -14.75 -21.10
CA GLY A 62 -8.72 -15.57 -22.29
C GLY A 62 -9.32 -16.98 -22.31
N ARG A 63 -10.01 -17.43 -21.25
CA ARG A 63 -10.71 -18.72 -21.18
C ARG A 63 -12.21 -18.65 -21.47
N SER A 64 -12.73 -17.51 -21.94
CA SER A 64 -14.12 -17.35 -22.38
C SER A 64 -14.27 -17.08 -23.88
N ILE A 65 -13.40 -17.67 -24.72
CA ILE A 65 -13.58 -17.73 -26.17
C ILE A 65 -13.38 -19.17 -26.64
N ARG A 66 -14.27 -20.07 -26.22
CA ARG A 66 -14.54 -21.33 -26.94
C ARG A 66 -16.00 -21.70 -26.76
N GLY A 67 -16.86 -20.75 -27.14
CA GLY A 67 -18.29 -20.96 -27.31
C GLY A 67 -18.62 -21.27 -28.77
N HIS A 68 -19.15 -22.48 -28.97
CA HIS A 68 -20.18 -22.83 -29.95
C HIS A 68 -20.01 -22.39 -31.41
N GLY A 69 -19.53 -23.34 -32.23
CA GLY A 69 -19.79 -23.39 -33.67
C GLY A 69 -20.54 -24.67 -34.03
N LYS A 70 -21.77 -24.86 -33.53
CA LYS A 70 -22.75 -25.75 -34.18
C LYS A 70 -23.79 -24.86 -34.87
N GLY A 71 -23.41 -24.35 -36.03
CA GLY A 71 -24.37 -23.81 -36.99
C GLY A 71 -24.81 -24.96 -37.90
N ASN A 72 -26.03 -25.47 -37.70
CA ASN A 72 -26.71 -26.25 -38.73
C ASN A 72 -26.99 -25.30 -39.89
N LEU A 73 -26.22 -25.43 -40.97
CA LEU A 73 -26.53 -24.83 -42.25
C LEU A 73 -27.12 -25.94 -43.14
N SER A 74 -28.45 -26.00 -43.18
CA SER A 74 -29.17 -26.87 -44.10
C SER A 74 -29.04 -26.30 -45.52
N LEU A 75 -28.34 -27.03 -46.39
CA LEU A 75 -28.42 -26.86 -47.84
C LEU A 75 -29.22 -28.03 -48.41
N PRO A 76 -30.16 -27.79 -49.35
CA PRO A 76 -30.88 -28.87 -50.01
C PRO A 76 -30.06 -29.39 -51.18
N GLY A 77 -29.92 -30.71 -51.29
CA GLY A 77 -29.47 -31.36 -52.53
C GLY A 77 -28.35 -32.37 -52.34
N GLU A 78 -28.73 -33.63 -52.57
CA GLU A 78 -27.91 -34.74 -53.08
C GLU A 78 -26.88 -35.40 -52.15
N GLY A 79 -26.98 -36.73 -52.08
CA GLY A 79 -25.91 -37.61 -51.59
C GLY A 79 -26.30 -38.45 -50.38
N GLU A 80 -26.93 -39.59 -50.65
CA GLU A 80 -27.02 -40.72 -49.72
C GLU A 80 -25.60 -41.19 -49.35
N ILE A 81 -25.18 -40.94 -48.10
CA ILE A 81 -23.96 -41.53 -47.53
C ILE A 81 -24.38 -42.22 -46.24
N LEU A 82 -24.48 -43.55 -46.33
CA LEU A 82 -24.61 -44.46 -45.20
C LEU A 82 -23.37 -44.31 -44.30
N ILE A 83 -23.53 -43.63 -43.16
CA ILE A 83 -22.51 -43.64 -42.11
C ILE A 83 -22.94 -44.68 -41.08
N ASN A 84 -22.14 -45.73 -41.02
CA ASN A 84 -22.27 -46.92 -40.21
C ASN A 84 -22.42 -46.60 -38.71
N GLU A 85 -23.36 -47.28 -38.06
CA GLU A 85 -23.73 -47.10 -36.65
C GLU A 85 -22.79 -47.84 -35.68
N SER A 86 -21.49 -47.93 -36.02
CA SER A 86 -20.48 -48.70 -35.27
C SER A 86 -19.44 -47.89 -34.50
N ASP A 87 -19.45 -46.55 -34.57
CA ASP A 87 -18.48 -45.69 -33.85
C ASP A 87 -18.97 -45.17 -32.49
N ARG A 88 -20.04 -45.77 -31.91
CA ARG A 88 -20.59 -45.39 -30.60
C ARG A 88 -19.78 -45.83 -29.37
N LEU A 89 -18.54 -46.28 -29.52
CA LEU A 89 -17.73 -46.78 -28.39
C LEU A 89 -16.29 -46.27 -28.44
N VAL A 90 -16.10 -44.96 -28.47
CA VAL A 90 -14.82 -44.34 -28.12
C VAL A 90 -14.97 -43.58 -26.81
N ASP A 91 -14.87 -44.36 -25.72
CA ASP A 91 -14.26 -44.01 -24.44
C ASP A 91 -14.45 -42.56 -23.93
N ASP A 92 -15.63 -42.26 -23.39
CA ASP A 92 -15.92 -41.07 -22.56
C ASP A 92 -15.28 -41.16 -21.15
N ARG A 93 -14.09 -41.75 -21.01
CA ARG A 93 -13.34 -41.82 -19.74
C ARG A 93 -12.07 -41.00 -19.73
N CYS A 94 -12.07 -39.84 -20.37
CA CYS A 94 -11.13 -38.79 -19.97
C CYS A 94 -11.70 -38.07 -18.75
N SER A 95 -11.36 -38.66 -17.60
CA SER A 95 -11.38 -38.10 -16.25
C SER A 95 -11.54 -36.58 -16.22
N ASP A 96 -12.78 -36.13 -16.02
CA ASP A 96 -13.03 -34.87 -15.37
C ASP A 96 -12.38 -34.97 -13.99
N HIS A 97 -11.13 -34.53 -13.90
CA HIS A 97 -10.57 -34.09 -12.64
C HIS A 97 -11.44 -32.92 -12.18
N GLU A 98 -12.55 -33.24 -11.50
CA GLU A 98 -13.20 -32.38 -10.53
C GLU A 98 -12.09 -31.89 -9.60
N GLY A 99 -11.48 -30.76 -9.95
CA GLY A 99 -10.49 -30.10 -9.11
C GLY A 99 -11.18 -29.83 -7.79
N GLN A 100 -10.81 -30.63 -6.79
CA GLN A 100 -11.49 -30.72 -5.51
C GLN A 100 -11.85 -29.32 -4.99
N PRO A 101 -13.05 -29.10 -4.43
CA PRO A 101 -13.48 -27.78 -3.92
C PRO A 101 -12.48 -27.19 -2.90
N LEU A 102 -11.68 -28.05 -2.25
CA LEU A 102 -10.57 -27.64 -1.40
C LEU A 102 -9.49 -26.85 -2.17
N GLN A 103 -9.03 -27.33 -3.34
CA GLN A 103 -7.96 -26.67 -4.12
C GLN A 103 -8.38 -25.28 -4.61
N LYS A 104 -9.64 -25.11 -5.02
CA LYS A 104 -10.18 -23.78 -5.39
C LYS A 104 -10.23 -22.83 -4.18
N LYS A 105 -10.60 -23.30 -2.98
CA LYS A 105 -10.61 -22.49 -1.74
C LYS A 105 -9.21 -22.04 -1.31
N TRP A 106 -8.24 -22.94 -1.28
CA TRP A 106 -6.85 -22.63 -0.92
C TRP A 106 -6.21 -21.61 -1.87
N ARG A 107 -6.44 -21.75 -3.19
CA ARG A 107 -5.96 -20.79 -4.18
C ARG A 107 -6.49 -19.37 -3.92
N MET A 108 -7.75 -19.21 -3.52
CA MET A 108 -8.32 -17.90 -3.21
C MET A 108 -7.68 -17.27 -1.97
N ILE A 109 -7.45 -18.06 -0.91
CA ILE A 109 -6.80 -17.59 0.32
C ILE A 109 -5.36 -17.17 0.01
N ILE A 110 -4.59 -18.00 -0.70
CA ILE A 110 -3.21 -17.69 -1.08
C ILE A 110 -3.11 -16.38 -1.85
N MET A 111 -3.98 -16.18 -2.85
CA MET A 111 -3.99 -14.95 -3.66
C MET A 111 -4.37 -13.70 -2.83
N ARG A 112 -5.28 -13.83 -1.85
CA ARG A 112 -5.62 -12.72 -0.94
C ARG A 112 -4.45 -12.35 -0.04
N THR A 113 -3.82 -13.34 0.57
CA THR A 113 -2.64 -13.14 1.42
C THR A 113 -1.48 -12.52 0.63
N LEU A 114 -1.26 -13.00 -0.61
CA LEU A 114 -0.23 -12.44 -1.49
C LEU A 114 -0.49 -10.95 -1.79
N LYS A 115 -1.74 -10.57 -2.10
CA LYS A 115 -2.12 -9.17 -2.35
C LYS A 115 -1.90 -8.28 -1.12
N VAL A 116 -2.23 -8.77 0.08
CA VAL A 116 -1.96 -8.05 1.33
C VAL A 116 -0.44 -7.91 1.54
N GLY A 117 0.33 -8.95 1.29
CA GLY A 117 1.79 -8.90 1.36
C GLY A 117 2.38 -7.84 0.43
N ILE A 118 1.95 -7.81 -0.84
CA ILE A 118 2.37 -6.79 -1.82
C ILE A 118 1.96 -5.39 -1.36
N LEU A 119 0.75 -5.20 -0.83
CA LEU A 119 0.29 -3.91 -0.30
C LEU A 119 1.17 -3.43 0.85
N LEU A 120 1.48 -4.29 1.82
CA LEU A 120 2.33 -3.94 2.96
C LEU A 120 3.76 -3.59 2.53
N LEU A 121 4.33 -4.34 1.58
CA LEU A 121 5.64 -4.03 1.01
C LEU A 121 5.64 -2.66 0.31
N SER A 122 4.63 -2.38 -0.51
CA SER A 122 4.51 -1.08 -1.19
C SER A 122 4.36 0.09 -0.21
N ALA A 123 3.63 -0.10 0.90
CA ALA A 123 3.48 0.90 1.95
C ALA A 123 4.80 1.14 2.70
N LEU A 124 5.58 0.09 2.96
CA LEU A 124 6.91 0.19 3.55
C LEU A 124 7.87 0.95 2.63
N GLU A 125 7.88 0.64 1.33
CA GLU A 125 8.69 1.36 0.34
C GLU A 125 8.33 2.85 0.30
N ALA A 126 7.03 3.18 0.25
CA ALA A 126 6.57 4.56 0.29
C ALA A 126 7.02 5.29 1.57
N TYR A 127 6.98 4.62 2.72
CA TYR A 127 7.48 5.19 3.99
C TYR A 127 9.00 5.43 3.96
N LEU A 128 9.78 4.49 3.43
CA LEU A 128 11.23 4.65 3.31
C LEU A 128 11.61 5.77 2.33
N LEU A 129 10.88 5.92 1.23
CA LEU A 129 11.03 7.05 0.30
C LEU A 129 10.70 8.38 1.00
N LEU A 130 9.64 8.41 1.81
CA LEU A 130 9.30 9.59 2.60
C LEU A 130 10.40 9.93 3.61
N ALA A 131 10.92 8.94 4.34
CA ALA A 131 12.00 9.12 5.30
C ALA A 131 13.27 9.66 4.63
N PHE A 132 13.62 9.14 3.46
CA PHE A 132 14.77 9.58 2.68
C PHE A 132 14.60 11.00 2.13
N THR A 133 13.45 11.31 1.53
CA THR A 133 13.17 12.64 0.95
C THR A 133 13.12 13.75 1.99
N PHE A 134 12.68 13.44 3.21
CA PHE A 134 12.66 14.37 4.34
C PHE A 134 13.91 14.31 5.21
N GLY A 135 14.88 13.45 4.90
CA GLY A 135 16.14 13.34 5.65
C GLY A 135 15.96 12.96 7.12
N SER A 136 14.85 12.30 7.47
CA SER A 136 14.54 11.86 8.84
C SER A 136 13.98 10.45 8.82
N LEU A 137 14.50 9.58 9.70
CA LEU A 137 14.00 8.20 9.83
C LEU A 137 12.55 8.14 10.34
N THR A 138 12.11 9.17 11.04
CA THR A 138 10.76 9.31 11.58
C THR A 138 10.18 10.63 11.09
N PRO A 139 9.76 10.73 9.82
CA PRO A 139 9.28 11.99 9.27
C PRO A 139 7.84 12.32 9.72
N LEU A 140 7.09 11.36 10.27
CA LEU A 140 5.68 11.48 10.60
C LEU A 140 5.45 11.47 12.12
N PHE A 141 4.83 12.54 12.63
CA PHE A 141 4.41 12.67 14.03
C PHE A 141 2.95 13.08 14.10
N VAL A 142 2.23 12.58 15.10
CA VAL A 142 0.86 13.05 15.37
C VAL A 142 0.89 13.97 16.58
N VAL A 143 0.21 15.10 16.49
CA VAL A 143 0.10 16.10 17.56
C VAL A 143 -0.74 15.52 18.71
N PRO A 144 -0.13 15.26 19.89
CA PRO A 144 -0.80 14.56 20.98
C PRO A 144 -1.59 15.47 21.93
N SER A 145 -1.42 16.80 21.83
CA SER A 145 -2.04 17.78 22.74
C SER A 145 -2.34 19.11 22.04
N ASN A 146 -3.10 19.97 22.71
CA ASN A 146 -3.41 21.32 22.23
C ASN A 146 -2.34 22.38 22.62
N SER A 147 -1.13 21.98 23.02
CA SER A 147 -0.09 22.94 23.46
C SER A 147 0.36 23.90 22.36
N MET A 148 0.18 23.50 21.10
CA MET A 148 0.55 24.27 19.91
C MET A 148 -0.64 24.98 19.24
N SER A 149 -1.79 25.06 19.91
CA SER A 149 -2.97 25.77 19.38
C SER A 149 -2.70 27.30 19.33
N PRO A 150 -3.10 28.03 18.27
CA PRO A 150 -3.90 27.60 17.10
C PRO A 150 -3.08 27.05 15.92
N THR A 151 -1.75 27.06 16.01
CA THR A 151 -0.86 26.67 14.91
C THR A 151 -1.02 25.19 14.55
N LEU A 152 -1.07 24.31 15.54
CA LEU A 152 -1.29 22.86 15.37
C LEU A 152 -2.42 22.41 16.30
N SER A 153 -3.33 21.61 15.74
CA SER A 153 -4.47 21.06 16.47
C SER A 153 -4.21 19.62 16.90
N LEU A 154 -4.86 19.19 17.99
CA LEU A 154 -4.88 17.79 18.41
C LEU A 154 -5.28 16.87 17.24
N GLY A 155 -4.47 15.84 16.98
CA GLY A 155 -4.75 14.86 15.93
C GLY A 155 -4.34 15.30 14.52
N ASP A 156 -3.68 16.45 14.35
CA ASP A 156 -3.00 16.79 13.11
C ASP A 156 -1.81 15.84 12.87
N LEU A 157 -1.68 15.37 11.63
CA LEU A 157 -0.48 14.65 11.21
C LEU A 157 0.55 15.67 10.73
N VAL A 158 1.69 15.71 11.39
CA VAL A 158 2.78 16.63 11.11
C VAL A 158 3.89 15.88 10.41
N LEU A 159 4.36 16.45 9.31
CA LEU A 159 5.56 16.01 8.63
C LEU A 159 6.75 16.86 9.06
N VAL A 160 7.84 16.17 9.36
CA VAL A 160 9.07 16.73 9.91
C VAL A 160 10.21 16.43 8.96
N ARG A 161 11.06 17.43 8.72
CA ARG A 161 12.30 17.29 7.98
C ARG A 161 13.47 17.19 8.95
N GLY A 162 14.44 16.32 8.64
CA GLY A 162 15.73 16.34 9.29
C GLY A 162 16.44 17.65 9.01
N ALA A 163 16.90 18.33 10.06
CA ALA A 163 17.64 19.58 9.96
C ALA A 163 18.91 19.46 10.78
N ASP A 164 19.99 20.06 10.29
CA ASP A 164 21.19 20.26 11.08
C ASP A 164 20.84 21.22 12.23
N PRO A 165 21.12 20.89 13.49
CA PRO A 165 20.81 21.79 14.60
C PRO A 165 21.43 23.18 14.47
N ALA A 166 22.55 23.32 13.75
CA ALA A 166 23.17 24.63 13.47
C ALA A 166 22.35 25.51 12.51
N SER A 167 21.44 24.91 11.74
CA SER A 167 20.54 25.64 10.82
C SER A 167 19.24 26.12 11.47
N LEU A 168 18.97 25.69 12.72
CA LEU A 168 17.76 26.04 13.44
C LEU A 168 17.86 27.46 14.02
N GLY A 169 16.75 28.18 13.99
CA GLY A 169 16.63 29.55 14.48
C GLY A 169 15.49 29.76 15.47
N VAL A 170 15.49 30.94 16.11
CA VAL A 170 14.34 31.41 16.88
C VAL A 170 13.13 31.55 15.96
N GLY A 171 12.00 30.98 16.38
CA GLY A 171 10.75 30.95 15.61
C GLY A 171 10.46 29.60 14.96
N ASP A 172 11.44 28.71 14.84
CA ASP A 172 11.24 27.39 14.25
C ASP A 172 10.41 26.48 15.15
N ILE A 173 9.53 25.67 14.56
CA ILE A 173 8.79 24.63 15.28
C ILE A 173 9.58 23.34 15.14
N ILE A 174 9.99 22.77 16.26
CA ILE A 174 10.85 21.59 16.30
C ILE A 174 10.19 20.44 17.05
N VAL A 175 10.54 19.23 16.65
CA VAL A 175 10.15 18.00 17.35
C VAL A 175 11.38 17.47 18.07
N PHE A 176 11.23 17.17 19.36
CA PHE A 176 12.37 16.76 20.18
C PHE A 176 11.96 15.79 21.29
N ASP A 177 12.96 15.07 21.80
CA ASP A 177 12.80 14.23 22.98
C ASP A 177 13.13 15.05 24.23
N VAL A 178 12.21 15.09 25.20
CA VAL A 178 12.38 15.84 26.45
C VAL A 178 13.68 15.42 27.14
N PRO A 179 14.53 16.37 27.58
CA PRO A 179 15.79 16.04 28.26
C PRO A 179 15.56 15.59 29.72
N PRO A 180 16.47 14.77 30.28
CA PRO A 180 16.47 14.46 31.71
C PRO A 180 16.57 15.73 32.58
N PRO A 181 15.97 15.75 33.79
CA PRO A 181 15.22 14.68 34.45
C PRO A 181 13.73 14.61 34.04
N HIS A 182 13.29 15.46 33.11
CA HIS A 182 11.87 15.61 32.75
C HIS A 182 11.37 14.51 31.80
N ASP A 183 12.29 13.78 31.16
CA ASP A 183 12.01 12.63 30.28
C ASP A 183 11.19 11.52 30.95
N ARG A 184 11.27 11.38 32.28
CA ARG A 184 10.50 10.41 33.06
C ARG A 184 8.98 10.63 33.00
N TYR A 185 8.55 11.89 32.82
CA TYR A 185 7.14 12.25 32.80
C TYR A 185 6.57 12.34 31.38
N THR A 186 7.42 12.25 30.35
CA THR A 186 7.02 12.43 28.96
C THR A 186 7.87 11.54 28.06
N LEU A 187 7.39 10.31 27.85
CA LEU A 187 8.03 9.30 26.99
C LEU A 187 7.81 9.53 25.49
N SER A 188 6.97 10.51 25.13
CA SER A 188 6.64 10.82 23.74
C SER A 188 7.35 12.11 23.29
N PRO A 189 7.75 12.19 22.01
CA PRO A 189 8.32 13.42 21.45
C PRO A 189 7.36 14.61 21.61
N VAL A 190 7.92 15.79 21.91
CA VAL A 190 7.19 17.05 22.07
C VAL A 190 7.44 17.94 20.87
N ILE A 191 6.42 18.69 20.45
CA ILE A 191 6.48 19.62 19.31
C ILE A 191 6.24 21.02 19.86
N HIS A 192 7.26 21.88 19.91
CA HIS A 192 7.15 23.27 20.39
C HIS A 192 7.99 24.23 19.54
N ARG A 193 7.73 25.53 19.68
CA ARG A 193 8.48 26.59 18.97
C ARG A 193 9.71 27.01 19.75
N VAL A 194 10.84 27.20 19.05
CA VAL A 194 12.06 27.78 19.60
C VAL A 194 11.82 29.26 19.89
N VAL A 195 12.03 29.68 21.12
CA VAL A 195 11.87 31.08 21.57
C VAL A 195 13.19 31.74 21.95
N ASP A 196 14.22 30.95 22.27
CA ASP A 196 15.56 31.44 22.58
C ASP A 196 16.63 30.38 22.23
N MET A 197 17.85 30.83 21.98
CA MET A 197 19.00 29.99 21.65
C MET A 197 20.21 30.46 22.46
N ARG A 198 20.89 29.54 23.13
CA ARG A 198 22.06 29.83 23.95
C ARG A 198 23.15 28.81 23.71
N VAL A 199 24.39 29.26 23.79
CA VAL A 199 25.54 28.37 23.80
C VAL A 199 25.97 28.20 25.25
N GLU A 200 25.88 26.98 25.76
CA GLU A 200 26.31 26.60 27.11
C GLU A 200 27.35 25.48 26.96
N ASN A 201 28.55 25.63 27.54
CA ASN A 201 29.63 24.65 27.45
C ASN A 201 29.99 24.22 26.01
N ASP A 202 30.09 25.19 25.09
CA ASP A 202 30.34 24.97 23.66
C ASP A 202 29.28 24.11 22.94
N ARG A 203 28.09 23.97 23.53
CA ARG A 203 26.95 23.27 22.93
C ARG A 203 25.77 24.20 22.73
N LEU A 204 25.05 24.00 21.64
CA LEU A 204 23.83 24.75 21.35
C LEU A 204 22.66 24.19 22.16
N HIS A 205 22.00 25.08 22.89
CA HIS A 205 20.81 24.81 23.68
C HIS A 205 19.66 25.70 23.23
N PHE A 206 18.48 25.11 23.17
CA PHE A 206 17.24 25.77 22.79
C PHE A 206 16.32 25.93 24.00
N LYS A 207 15.60 27.05 24.03
CA LYS A 207 14.39 27.19 24.84
C LYS A 207 13.18 27.09 23.94
N THR A 208 12.24 26.24 24.34
CA THR A 208 11.04 25.94 23.58
C THR A 208 9.79 26.37 24.34
N LYS A 209 8.73 26.67 23.59
CA LYS A 209 7.42 27.03 24.14
C LYS A 209 6.31 26.56 23.21
N GLY A 210 5.25 26.00 23.77
CA GLY A 210 4.02 25.74 23.03
C GLY A 210 3.29 27.04 22.69
N ASP A 211 2.84 27.19 21.45
CA ASP A 211 2.14 28.41 20.98
C ASP A 211 0.88 28.74 21.80
N GLY A 212 0.20 27.72 22.33
CA GLY A 212 -1.00 27.85 23.16
C GLY A 212 -0.72 27.93 24.67
N LEU A 213 0.54 27.84 25.08
CA LEU A 213 0.95 27.93 26.49
C LEU A 213 1.43 29.35 26.82
N GLN A 214 1.28 29.77 28.07
CA GLN A 214 1.78 31.09 28.51
C GLN A 214 3.26 31.04 28.93
N SER A 215 3.68 29.97 29.59
CA SER A 215 5.03 29.76 30.10
C SER A 215 5.94 29.09 29.06
N VAL A 216 7.24 29.41 29.13
CA VAL A 216 8.31 28.67 28.43
C VAL A 216 8.51 27.32 29.11
N ASP A 217 8.95 26.32 28.34
CA ASP A 217 9.25 25.00 28.89
C ASP A 217 10.36 25.09 29.97
N PRO A 218 10.26 24.31 31.06
CA PRO A 218 11.18 24.42 32.20
C PRO A 218 12.58 23.85 31.90
N TRP A 219 12.76 23.12 30.80
CA TRP A 219 14.03 22.50 30.42
C TRP A 219 14.92 23.41 29.55
N SER A 220 16.21 23.08 29.50
CA SER A 220 17.12 23.55 28.45
C SER A 220 17.32 22.40 27.47
N LEU A 221 16.97 22.58 26.20
CA LEU A 221 16.96 21.50 25.20
C LEU A 221 18.30 21.46 24.46
N PRO A 222 19.13 20.41 24.64
CA PRO A 222 20.34 20.26 23.83
C PRO A 222 19.98 20.02 22.36
N ALA A 223 20.74 20.63 21.46
CA ALA A 223 20.60 20.47 20.02
C ALA A 223 20.57 19.01 19.54
N GLU A 224 21.26 18.11 20.22
CA GLU A 224 21.36 16.69 19.83
C GLU A 224 20.04 15.93 20.05
N ARG A 225 19.10 16.44 20.86
CA ARG A 225 17.80 15.81 21.12
C ARG A 225 16.70 16.26 20.15
N VAL A 226 17.03 17.14 19.21
CA VAL A 226 16.10 17.56 18.16
C VAL A 226 16.00 16.46 17.10
N ARG A 227 14.77 15.97 16.89
CA ARG A 227 14.44 14.96 15.88
C ARG A 227 14.28 15.57 14.49
N GLY A 228 13.88 16.84 14.43
CA GLY A 228 13.77 17.60 13.19
C GLY A 228 12.88 18.84 13.32
N ILE A 229 12.73 19.52 12.18
CA ILE A 229 11.95 20.75 12.04
C ILE A 229 10.60 20.48 11.35
N TYR A 230 9.56 21.14 11.81
CA TYR A 230 8.24 21.14 11.20
C TYR A 230 8.32 21.56 9.72
N ALA A 231 7.74 20.75 8.83
CA ALA A 231 7.62 21.09 7.41
C ALA A 231 6.19 21.50 7.06
N PHE A 232 5.22 20.61 7.29
CA PHE A 232 3.80 20.90 7.05
C PHE A 232 2.88 19.98 7.85
N LYS A 233 1.59 20.32 7.92
CA LYS A 233 0.55 19.53 8.58
C LYS A 233 -0.53 19.07 7.62
N ILE A 234 -1.10 17.90 7.89
CA ILE A 234 -2.30 17.38 7.26
C ILE A 234 -3.37 17.26 8.36
N PRO A 235 -4.40 18.13 8.35
CA PRO A 235 -5.42 18.11 9.38
C PRO A 235 -6.21 16.81 9.34
N TYR A 236 -6.66 16.34 10.51
CA TYR A 236 -7.50 15.15 10.71
C TYR A 236 -6.89 13.78 10.34
N LEU A 237 -5.75 13.72 9.63
CA LEU A 237 -5.13 12.45 9.21
C LEU A 237 -4.43 11.72 10.37
N GLY A 238 -4.15 12.41 11.47
CA GLY A 238 -3.50 11.81 12.64
C GLY A 238 -4.46 10.99 13.51
N ALA A 239 -5.77 11.29 13.50
CA ALA A 239 -6.75 10.61 14.35
C ALA A 239 -6.90 9.11 14.03
N PRO A 240 -7.03 8.66 12.77
CA PRO A 240 -7.04 7.23 12.43
C PRO A 240 -5.72 6.55 12.80
N LEU A 241 -4.58 7.23 12.62
CA LEU A 241 -3.26 6.72 12.99
C LEU A 241 -3.11 6.55 14.51
N LEU A 242 -3.62 7.49 15.30
CA LEU A 242 -3.64 7.37 16.76
C LEU A 242 -4.50 6.20 17.20
N PHE A 243 -5.68 6.02 16.60
CA PHE A 243 -6.54 4.87 16.88
C PHE A 243 -5.81 3.55 16.60
N LEU A 244 -5.13 3.44 15.45
CA LEU A 244 -4.33 2.27 15.07
C LEU A 244 -3.11 2.02 15.99
N ARG A 245 -2.64 3.02 16.76
CA ARG A 245 -1.60 2.82 17.77
C ARG A 245 -2.12 2.29 19.10
N THR A 246 -3.42 2.37 19.35
CA THR A 246 -4.02 1.82 20.57
C THR A 246 -4.11 0.29 20.48
N PRO A 247 -3.98 -0.45 21.60
CA PRO A 247 -4.11 -1.91 21.60
C PRO A 247 -5.50 -2.36 21.09
N ILE A 248 -6.55 -1.58 21.39
CA ILE A 248 -7.92 -1.84 20.93
C ILE A 248 -8.02 -1.64 19.41
N GLY A 249 -7.48 -0.54 18.89
CA GLY A 249 -7.50 -0.27 17.45
C GLY A 249 -6.71 -1.31 16.64
N LEU A 250 -5.56 -1.78 17.16
CA LEU A 250 -4.84 -2.90 16.56
C LEU A 250 -5.66 -4.19 16.56
N ALA A 251 -6.30 -4.53 17.69
CA ALA A 251 -7.12 -5.73 17.79
C ALA A 251 -8.30 -5.71 16.80
N ILE A 252 -9.03 -4.58 16.73
CA ILE A 252 -10.14 -4.41 15.78
C ILE A 252 -9.64 -4.54 14.34
N SER A 253 -8.52 -3.89 14.01
CA SER A 253 -7.95 -3.93 12.64
C SER A 253 -7.52 -5.34 12.25
N ALA A 254 -6.91 -6.09 13.16
CA ALA A 254 -6.52 -7.47 12.94
C ALA A 254 -7.73 -8.40 12.74
N ILE A 255 -8.79 -8.22 13.54
CA ILE A 255 -10.04 -8.99 13.41
C ILE A 255 -10.71 -8.71 12.06
N LEU A 256 -10.81 -7.44 11.66
CA LEU A 256 -11.40 -7.08 10.36
C LEU A 256 -10.60 -7.66 9.20
N LEU A 257 -9.26 -7.62 9.26
CA LEU A 257 -8.40 -8.23 8.27
C LEU A 257 -8.59 -9.76 8.22
N LEU A 258 -8.66 -10.42 9.37
CA LEU A 258 -8.88 -11.86 9.47
C LEU A 258 -10.25 -12.24 8.89
N LEU A 259 -11.30 -11.50 9.25
CA LEU A 259 -12.65 -11.70 8.70
C LEU A 259 -12.65 -11.50 7.19
N TRP A 260 -11.96 -10.50 6.65
CA TRP A 260 -11.85 -10.28 5.20
C TRP A 260 -11.12 -11.43 4.48
N ILE A 261 -10.06 -11.98 5.09
CA ILE A 261 -9.34 -13.14 4.55
C ILE A 261 -10.23 -14.39 4.57
N LEU A 262 -10.93 -14.64 5.68
CA LEU A 262 -11.75 -15.83 5.90
C LEU A 262 -13.14 -15.75 5.24
N TYR A 263 -13.67 -14.56 5.01
CA TYR A 263 -15.00 -14.39 4.42
C TYR A 263 -15.00 -15.08 3.05
N PRO A 264 -15.74 -16.19 2.90
CA PRO A 264 -15.80 -16.86 1.61
C PRO A 264 -16.40 -15.82 0.67
N ALA A 265 -15.63 -15.35 -0.32
CA ALA A 265 -16.23 -14.59 -1.40
C ALA A 265 -17.33 -15.51 -1.94
N GLY A 266 -18.59 -15.13 -1.73
CA GLY A 266 -19.72 -15.89 -2.23
C GLY A 266 -19.43 -16.22 -3.68
N VAL A 267 -19.59 -17.49 -4.03
CA VAL A 267 -19.36 -17.97 -5.40
C VAL A 267 -20.11 -17.02 -6.33
N PRO A 268 -19.42 -16.38 -7.29
CA PRO A 268 -20.05 -15.36 -8.12
C PRO A 268 -21.24 -15.99 -8.86
N ALA A 269 -22.39 -15.30 -8.86
CA ALA A 269 -23.68 -15.83 -9.31
C ALA A 269 -23.69 -16.47 -10.72
N HIS A 270 -22.75 -16.09 -11.59
CA HIS A 270 -22.61 -16.70 -12.92
C HIS A 270 -22.24 -18.19 -12.88
N GLU A 271 -21.44 -18.63 -11.91
CA GLU A 271 -21.01 -20.03 -11.76
C GLU A 271 -22.16 -20.89 -11.20
N GLN A 272 -23.11 -20.27 -10.47
CA GLN A 272 -24.33 -20.93 -10.03
C GLN A 272 -25.33 -21.14 -11.17
N MET A 273 -25.45 -20.14 -12.04
CA MET A 273 -26.39 -20.16 -13.16
C MET A 273 -25.99 -21.18 -14.24
N SER A 274 -24.70 -21.30 -14.55
CA SER A 274 -24.22 -22.35 -15.46
C SER A 274 -24.45 -23.75 -14.88
N ALA A 275 -24.13 -23.95 -13.59
CA ALA A 275 -24.34 -25.22 -12.91
C ALA A 275 -25.82 -25.60 -12.72
N GLN A 276 -26.73 -24.63 -12.82
CA GLN A 276 -28.18 -24.87 -12.80
C GLN A 276 -28.68 -25.25 -14.20
N TRP A 277 -28.22 -24.57 -15.25
CA TRP A 277 -28.53 -24.91 -16.63
C TRP A 277 -28.07 -26.32 -17.01
N ASP A 278 -26.87 -26.72 -16.59
CA ASP A 278 -26.34 -28.06 -16.87
C ASP A 278 -27.17 -29.15 -16.19
N ARG A 279 -27.65 -28.91 -14.96
CA ARG A 279 -28.55 -29.83 -14.24
C ARG A 279 -29.92 -29.94 -14.88
N GLU A 280 -30.48 -28.82 -15.34
CA GLU A 280 -31.76 -28.83 -16.06
C GLU A 280 -31.64 -29.53 -17.43
N ALA A 281 -30.49 -29.42 -18.09
CA ALA A 281 -30.22 -30.14 -19.34
C ALA A 281 -30.12 -31.66 -19.14
N GLN A 282 -29.52 -32.12 -18.04
CA GLN A 282 -29.42 -33.56 -17.71
C GLN A 282 -30.75 -34.20 -17.35
N LEU A 283 -31.68 -33.45 -16.75
CA LEU A 283 -33.02 -33.95 -16.38
C LEU A 283 -34.00 -34.07 -17.56
N ARG A 284 -33.61 -33.59 -18.75
CA ARG A 284 -34.42 -33.61 -19.97
C ARG A 284 -34.08 -34.77 -20.93
N ILE A 285 -33.14 -35.64 -20.56
CA ILE A 285 -32.77 -36.86 -21.28
C ILE A 285 -33.40 -38.06 -20.56
#